data_AF-A0A1H0JDZ6-F1
#
_entry.id   AF-A0A1H0JDZ6-F1
#
_cell.length_a   1.000
_cell.length_b   1.000
_cell.length_c   1.000
_cell.angle_alpha   90.00
_cell.angle_beta   90.00
_cell.angle_gamma   90.00
#
_symmetry.space_group_name_H-M   'P 1'
#
loop_
_entity.id
_entity.type
_entity.pdbx_description
1 polymer ?
#
loop_
_entity_poly.entity_id
_entity_poly.type
_entity_poly.pdbx_seq_one_letter_code
_entity_poly.pdbx_strand_id
1 'polypeptide(L)'
;MALTRRVTLRLPDDTADEWRRRADEVALSLSDWVRHRVDGPDAVQTGQRRRLRTLTADPELLRQLAAVGSNVNQIARVLNSVGLTPGDHAQLLGELAAIQRELHALAELPRYAEDDEGTEVSCTSSS
;
A
#
# COMPACT_ATOMS: atom_id res chain seq x y z
N MET A 1 -28.97 -8.29 5.04
CA MET A 1 -28.55 -8.24 6.46
C MET A 1 -27.18 -7.57 6.53
N ALA A 2 -26.99 -6.54 7.35
CA ALA A 2 -25.72 -5.82 7.46
C ALA A 2 -24.84 -6.42 8.57
N LEU A 3 -23.54 -6.61 8.31
CA LEU A 3 -22.58 -7.13 9.29
C LEU A 3 -22.10 -6.00 10.21
N THR A 4 -22.51 -6.02 11.48
CA THR A 4 -22.25 -4.91 12.43
C THR A 4 -21.25 -5.25 13.55
N ARG A 5 -21.02 -6.53 13.86
CA ARG A 5 -20.17 -6.97 14.97
C ARG A 5 -19.07 -7.91 14.50
N ARG A 6 -17.84 -7.69 14.99
CA ARG A 6 -16.66 -8.53 14.72
C ARG A 6 -16.43 -9.51 15.86
N VAL A 7 -16.18 -10.76 15.51
CA VAL A 7 -15.75 -11.82 16.43
C VAL A 7 -14.32 -12.23 16.06
N THR A 8 -13.44 -12.36 17.06
CA THR A 8 -12.05 -12.81 16.91
C THR A 8 -11.91 -14.17 17.58
N LEU A 9 -11.33 -15.15 16.87
CA LEU A 9 -11.12 -16.51 17.36
C LEU A 9 -9.62 -16.76 17.49
N ARG A 10 -9.20 -17.44 18.56
CA ARG A 10 -7.84 -17.99 18.69
C ARG A 10 -7.88 -19.46 18.27
N LEU A 11 -7.02 -19.84 17.34
CA LEU A 11 -6.95 -21.17 16.75
C LEU A 11 -5.48 -21.63 16.78
N PRO A 12 -5.22 -22.95 16.87
CA PRO A 12 -3.91 -23.50 16.52
C PRO A 12 -3.55 -23.15 15.07
N ASP A 13 -2.26 -22.96 14.79
CA ASP A 13 -1.78 -22.54 13.47
C ASP A 13 -2.20 -23.53 12.37
N ASP A 14 -2.07 -24.84 12.64
CA ASP A 14 -2.45 -25.89 11.70
C ASP A 14 -3.93 -25.80 11.27
N THR A 15 -4.81 -25.51 12.23
CA THR A 15 -6.25 -25.34 11.96
C THR A 15 -6.52 -24.07 11.17
N ALA A 16 -5.84 -22.97 11.49
CA ALA A 16 -5.98 -21.73 10.77
C ALA A 16 -5.54 -21.87 9.29
N ASP A 17 -4.47 -22.63 9.04
CA ASP A 17 -3.95 -22.89 7.70
C ASP A 17 -4.83 -23.87 6.90
N GLU A 18 -5.38 -24.88 7.56
CA GLU A 18 -6.39 -25.75 6.96
C GLU A 18 -7.63 -24.96 6.52
N TRP A 19 -8.13 -24.06 7.37
CA TRP A 19 -9.30 -23.23 7.05
C TRP A 19 -9.01 -22.28 5.89
N ARG A 20 -7.81 -21.69 5.86
CA ARG A 20 -7.40 -20.80 4.77
C ARG A 20 -7.33 -21.54 3.43
N ARG A 21 -6.75 -22.75 3.41
CA ARG A 21 -6.71 -23.61 2.21
C ARG A 21 -8.11 -23.91 1.70
N ARG A 22 -9.03 -24.35 2.57
CA ARG A 22 -10.42 -24.63 2.18
C ARG A 22 -11.17 -23.41 1.66
N ALA A 23 -10.94 -22.25 2.24
CA ALA A 23 -11.54 -21.00 1.76
C ALA A 23 -11.03 -20.64 0.35
N ASP A 24 -9.73 -20.83 0.10
CA ASP A 24 -9.12 -20.55 -1.20
C ASP A 24 -9.57 -21.54 -2.29
N GLU A 25 -9.77 -22.82 -1.96
CA GLU A 25 -10.32 -23.85 -2.87
C GLU A 25 -11.68 -23.47 -3.44
N VAL A 26 -12.55 -22.87 -2.63
CA VAL A 26 -13.88 -22.39 -3.05
C VAL A 26 -13.90 -20.91 -3.43
N ALA A 27 -12.73 -20.29 -3.55
CA ALA A 27 -12.54 -18.88 -3.91
C ALA A 27 -13.33 -17.87 -3.04
N LEU A 28 -13.53 -18.18 -1.76
CA LEU A 28 -14.17 -17.31 -0.77
C LEU A 28 -13.12 -16.62 0.11
N SER A 29 -13.52 -15.51 0.74
CA SER A 29 -12.72 -15.00 1.86
C SER A 29 -12.82 -15.99 3.03
N LEU A 30 -11.79 -16.05 3.90
CA LEU A 30 -11.84 -16.89 5.10
C LEU A 30 -13.09 -16.59 5.95
N SER A 31 -13.47 -15.32 6.06
CA SER A 31 -14.66 -14.93 6.81
C SER A 31 -15.96 -15.38 6.15
N ASP A 32 -16.07 -15.31 4.82
CA ASP A 32 -17.26 -15.81 4.11
C ASP A 32 -17.33 -17.33 4.14
N TRP A 33 -16.20 -18.02 4.03
CA TRP A 33 -16.13 -19.46 4.16
C TRP A 33 -16.56 -19.92 5.56
N VAL A 34 -16.05 -19.28 6.62
CA VAL A 34 -16.48 -19.58 8.00
C VAL A 34 -17.98 -19.31 8.18
N ARG A 35 -18.49 -18.16 7.73
CA ARG A 35 -19.93 -17.86 7.82
C ARG A 35 -20.77 -18.87 7.05
N HIS A 36 -20.37 -19.24 5.84
CA HIS A 36 -21.08 -20.26 5.07
C HIS A 36 -21.06 -21.62 5.78
N ARG A 37 -19.99 -21.95 6.50
CA ARG A 37 -19.92 -23.18 7.28
C ARG A 37 -20.79 -23.16 8.54
N VAL A 38 -20.99 -21.99 9.15
CA VAL A 38 -21.78 -21.81 10.39
C VAL A 38 -23.26 -21.56 10.09
N ASP A 39 -23.55 -20.62 9.20
CA ASP A 39 -24.90 -20.12 8.88
C ASP A 39 -25.51 -20.80 7.63
N GLY A 40 -24.71 -21.60 6.89
CA GLY A 40 -25.20 -22.38 5.75
C GLY A 40 -25.75 -21.51 4.59
N PRO A 41 -26.93 -21.85 4.03
CA PRO A 41 -27.51 -21.13 2.91
C PRO A 41 -27.97 -19.69 3.27
N ASP A 42 -28.13 -19.38 4.56
CA ASP A 42 -28.55 -18.06 5.04
C ASP A 42 -27.36 -17.10 5.26
N ALA A 43 -26.14 -17.55 4.95
CA ALA A 43 -24.93 -16.77 5.15
C ALA A 43 -24.87 -15.49 4.30
N VAL A 44 -24.64 -14.36 4.96
CA VAL A 44 -24.41 -13.07 4.30
C VAL A 44 -23.00 -13.05 3.70
N GLN A 45 -22.91 -12.93 2.37
CA GLN A 45 -21.63 -12.83 1.67
C GLN A 45 -21.12 -11.38 1.64
N THR A 46 -19.88 -11.18 2.08
CA THR A 46 -19.11 -9.98 1.74
C THR A 46 -18.50 -10.21 0.37
N GLY A 47 -18.83 -9.37 -0.62
CA GLY A 47 -18.53 -9.63 -2.04
C GLY A 47 -17.11 -10.12 -2.33
N GLN A 48 -16.97 -10.88 -3.43
CA GLN A 48 -15.73 -11.56 -3.81
C GLN A 48 -14.49 -10.66 -3.70
N ARG A 49 -13.38 -11.26 -3.25
CA ARG A 49 -12.04 -10.67 -3.34
C ARG A 49 -11.86 -10.14 -4.76
N ARG A 50 -11.92 -8.82 -4.95
CA ARG A 50 -11.26 -8.16 -6.08
C ARG A 50 -9.78 -8.48 -5.90
N ARG A 51 -9.32 -9.57 -6.51
CA ARG A 51 -7.90 -9.78 -6.76
C ARG A 51 -7.51 -8.59 -7.62
N LEU A 52 -7.01 -7.53 -6.98
CA LEU A 52 -6.25 -6.50 -7.67
C LEU A 52 -5.23 -7.29 -8.48
N ARG A 53 -5.37 -7.25 -9.80
CA ARG A 53 -4.38 -7.85 -10.69
C ARG A 53 -3.07 -7.21 -10.27
N THR A 54 -2.22 -7.98 -9.63
CA THR A 54 -0.86 -7.55 -9.29
C THR A 54 -0.24 -7.26 -10.64
N LEU A 55 -0.17 -5.99 -11.00
CA LEU A 55 0.68 -5.53 -12.09
C LEU A 55 2.05 -6.08 -11.75
N THR A 56 2.62 -6.89 -12.65
CA THR A 56 3.98 -7.40 -12.52
C THR A 56 4.91 -6.20 -12.67
N ALA A 57 5.06 -5.44 -11.60
CA ALA A 57 5.98 -4.32 -11.49
C ALA A 57 7.25 -4.84 -10.82
N ASP A 58 8.38 -4.22 -11.16
CA ASP A 58 9.66 -4.49 -10.54
C ASP A 58 9.52 -4.37 -9.00
N PRO A 59 9.90 -5.42 -8.23
CA PRO A 59 9.84 -5.39 -6.77
C PRO A 59 10.64 -4.23 -6.15
N GLU A 60 11.72 -3.78 -6.79
CA GLU A 60 12.49 -2.63 -6.29
C GLU A 60 11.68 -1.34 -6.39
N LEU A 61 11.02 -1.13 -7.54
CA LEU A 61 10.15 0.02 -7.77
C LEU A 61 8.95 0.04 -6.81
N LEU A 62 8.38 -1.14 -6.52
CA LEU A 62 7.31 -1.27 -5.52
C LEU A 62 7.79 -0.93 -4.11
N ARG A 63 9.02 -1.34 -3.75
CA ARG A 63 9.62 -1.01 -2.45
C ARG A 63 9.87 0.49 -2.31
N GLN A 64 10.38 1.13 -3.36
CA GLN A 64 10.59 2.57 -3.39
C GLN A 64 9.26 3.32 -3.26
N LEU A 65 8.24 2.91 -4.01
CA LEU A 65 6.91 3.50 -3.91
C LEU A 65 6.30 3.33 -2.51
N ALA A 66 6.48 2.16 -1.88
CA ALA A 66 6.03 1.92 -0.52
C ALA A 66 6.78 2.79 0.51
N ALA A 67 8.09 2.99 0.33
CA ALA A 67 8.89 3.89 1.17
C ALA A 67 8.40 5.34 1.06
N VAL A 68 8.12 5.81 -0.16
CA VAL A 68 7.55 7.14 -0.41
C VAL A 68 6.18 7.28 0.27
N GLY A 69 5.29 6.29 0.10
CA GLY A 69 3.98 6.30 0.75
C GLY A 69 4.05 6.30 2.27
N SER A 70 5.02 5.58 2.85
CA SER A 70 5.29 5.59 4.29
C SER A 70 5.69 6.99 4.77
N ASN A 71 6.59 7.67 4.07
CA ASN A 71 7.05 9.01 4.42
C ASN A 71 5.90 10.03 4.41
N VAL A 72 5.06 10.00 3.37
CA VAL A 72 3.87 10.86 3.28
C VAL A 72 2.91 10.60 4.45
N ASN A 73 2.70 9.33 4.80
CA ASN A 73 1.83 8.97 5.92
C ASN A 73 2.39 9.41 7.27
N GLN A 74 3.71 9.38 7.45
CA GLN A 74 4.37 9.90 8.66
C GLN A 74 4.21 11.41 8.76
N ILE A 75 4.42 12.15 7.66
CA ILE A 75 4.19 13.59 7.60
C ILE A 75 2.73 13.89 7.97
N ALA A 76 1.76 13.22 7.34
CA ALA A 76 0.34 13.42 7.64
C ALA A 76 0.01 13.15 9.12
N ARG A 77 0.58 12.10 9.73
CA ARG A 77 0.38 11.80 11.16
C ARG A 77 0.97 12.87 12.05
N VAL A 78 2.18 13.33 11.78
CA VAL A 78 2.82 14.41 12.55
C VAL A 78 1.96 15.67 12.47
N LEU A 79 1.53 16.04 11.28
CA LEU A 79 0.68 17.22 11.07
C LEU A 79 -0.69 17.12 11.72
N ASN A 80 -1.29 15.93 11.75
CA ASN A 80 -2.55 15.71 12.46
C ASN A 80 -2.36 15.68 13.99
N SER A 81 -1.15 15.40 14.47
CA SER A 81 -0.83 15.32 15.91
C SER A 81 -0.43 16.65 16.52
N VAL A 82 0.16 17.55 15.73
CA VAL A 82 0.45 18.92 16.12
C VAL A 82 -0.81 19.73 15.81
N GLY A 83 -1.39 20.40 16.81
CA GLY A 83 -2.51 21.32 16.57
C GLY A 83 -2.01 22.52 15.78
N LEU A 84 -1.93 22.39 14.46
CA LEU A 84 -1.37 23.40 13.57
C LEU A 84 -2.29 24.62 13.52
N THR A 85 -1.68 25.79 13.60
CA THR A 85 -2.40 27.04 13.34
C THR A 85 -2.64 27.18 11.83
N PRO A 86 -3.60 28.03 11.39
CA PRO A 86 -3.80 28.29 9.96
C PRO A 86 -2.53 28.76 9.22
N GLY A 87 -1.61 29.45 9.92
CA GLY A 87 -0.32 29.86 9.37
C GLY A 87 0.61 28.68 9.10
N ASP A 88 0.68 27.72 10.03
CA ASP A 88 1.50 26.52 9.88
C ASP A 88 1.01 25.63 8.74
N HIS A 89 -0.31 25.55 8.56
CA HIS A 89 -0.92 24.87 7.41
C HIS A 89 -0.53 25.51 6.07
N ALA A 90 -0.54 26.85 5.99
CA ALA A 90 -0.16 27.56 4.78
C ALA A 90 1.33 27.36 4.43
N GLN A 91 2.21 27.40 5.43
CA GLN A 91 3.64 27.15 5.24
C GLN A 91 3.89 25.72 4.74
N LEU A 92 3.27 24.73 5.37
CA LEU A 92 3.37 23.34 4.94
C LEU A 92 2.89 23.13 3.50
N LEU A 93 1.73 23.69 3.14
CA LEU A 93 1.22 23.57 1.78
C LEU A 93 2.19 24.21 0.77
N GLY A 94 2.88 25.29 1.15
CA GLY A 94 3.96 25.88 0.38
C GLY A 94 5.13 24.93 0.13
N GLU A 95 5.61 24.26 1.19
CA GLU A 95 6.70 23.27 1.10
C GLU A 95 6.31 22.05 0.26
N LEU A 96 5.10 21.51 0.46
CA LEU A 96 4.59 20.39 -0.35
C LEU A 96 4.44 20.76 -1.82
N ALA A 97 3.98 21.98 -2.11
CA ALA A 97 3.91 22.49 -3.48
C ALA A 97 5.30 22.68 -4.10
N ALA A 98 6.31 23.05 -3.32
CA ALA A 98 7.70 23.14 -3.78
C ALA A 98 8.26 21.76 -4.14
N ILE A 99 8.09 20.78 -3.25
CA ILE A 99 8.47 19.39 -3.50
C ILE A 99 7.77 18.84 -4.75
N GLN A 100 6.47 19.10 -4.92
CA GLN A 100 5.74 18.64 -6.10
C GLN A 100 6.28 19.26 -7.40
N ARG A 101 6.66 20.54 -7.39
CA ARG A 101 7.27 21.20 -8.57
C ARG A 101 8.63 20.59 -8.92
N GLU A 102 9.48 20.33 -7.92
CA GLU A 102 10.78 19.71 -8.12
C GLU A 102 10.65 18.28 -8.64
N LEU A 103 9.74 17.47 -8.07
CA LEU A 103 9.46 16.13 -8.57
C LEU A 103 8.91 16.13 -9.99
N HIS A 104 8.07 17.10 -10.35
CA HIS A 104 7.60 17.24 -11.73
C HIS A 104 8.75 17.60 -12.67
N ALA A 105 9.66 18.49 -12.25
CA ALA A 105 10.84 18.81 -13.04
C ALA A 105 11.75 17.59 -13.25
N LEU A 106 11.92 16.75 -12.22
CA LEU A 106 12.66 15.48 -12.33
C LEU A 106 11.97 14.45 -13.23
N ALA A 107 10.63 14.40 -13.21
CA ALA A 107 9.86 13.49 -14.06
C ALA A 107 9.85 13.90 -15.54
N GLU A 108 10.00 15.20 -15.81
CA GLU A 108 10.14 15.78 -17.16
C GLU A 108 11.58 15.70 -17.68
N LEU A 109 12.55 15.29 -16.86
CA LEU A 109 13.89 15.00 -17.35
C LEU A 109 13.79 13.89 -18.41
N PRO A 110 14.61 13.95 -19.48
CA PRO A 110 14.68 12.88 -20.45
C PRO A 110 14.88 11.57 -19.70
N ARG A 111 13.97 10.62 -19.89
CA ARG A 111 14.26 9.25 -19.50
C ARG A 111 15.53 8.85 -20.23
N TYR A 112 16.46 8.24 -19.51
CA TYR A 112 17.64 7.62 -20.08
C TYR A 112 17.28 6.96 -21.42
N ALA A 113 18.04 7.25 -22.47
CA ALA A 113 17.86 6.57 -23.74
C ALA A 113 17.93 5.06 -23.46
N GLU A 114 17.17 4.24 -24.19
CA GLU A 114 17.20 2.78 -24.00
C GLU A 114 18.62 2.20 -24.19
N ASP A 115 19.51 2.97 -24.81
CA ASP A 115 20.92 2.69 -25.09
C ASP A 115 21.90 3.32 -24.08
N ASP A 116 21.43 4.01 -23.03
CA ASP A 116 22.31 4.54 -21.98
C ASP A 116 22.68 3.42 -21.01
N GLU A 117 23.82 2.76 -21.28
CA GLU A 117 24.37 1.68 -20.45
C GLU A 117 24.86 2.15 -19.06
N GLY A 118 24.61 3.40 -18.65
CA GLY A 118 24.94 3.89 -17.33
C GLY A 118 26.45 3.85 -17.10
N THR A 119 27.18 4.70 -17.82
CA THR A 119 28.63 4.83 -17.56
C THR A 119 28.83 5.49 -16.20
N GLU A 120 29.35 4.74 -15.21
CA GLU A 120 29.80 5.29 -13.94
C GLU A 120 30.85 6.38 -14.19
N VAL A 121 30.45 7.63 -14.02
CA VAL A 121 31.39 8.75 -14.02
C VAL A 121 32.16 8.71 -12.70
N SER A 122 33.29 8.03 -12.72
CA SER A 122 34.28 8.11 -11.64
C SER A 122 34.86 9.52 -11.63
N CYS A 123 34.27 10.41 -10.81
CA CYS A 123 34.92 11.65 -10.43
C CYS A 123 36.15 11.31 -9.57
N THR A 124 37.27 11.01 -10.21
CA THR A 124 38.58 11.04 -9.56
C THR A 124 38.89 12.51 -9.28
N SER A 125 38.58 12.95 -8.06
CA SER A 125 39.02 14.22 -7.51
C SER A 125 40.53 14.34 -7.68
N SER A 126 40.97 15.22 -8.58
CA SER A 126 42.36 15.62 -8.72
C SER A 126 42.54 16.99 -8.09
N SER A 127 43.58 17.05 -7.25
CA SER A 127 44.20 18.21 -6.56
C SER A 127 43.59 18.65 -5.24
#